data_AF-Q194P7-F1
#
_entry.id   AF-Q194P7-F1
#
_cell.length_a   1.000
_cell.length_b   1.000
_cell.length_c   1.000
_cell.angle_alpha   90.00
_cell.angle_beta   90.00
_cell.angle_gamma   90.00
#
_symmetry.space_group_name_H-M   'P 1'
#
loop_
_entity.id
_entity.type
_entity.pdbx_description
1 polymer ?
#
loop_
_entity_poly.entity_id
_entity_poly.type
_entity_poly.pdbx_seq_one_letter_code
_entity_poly.pdbx_strand_id
1 'polypeptide(L)'
;MTNTPAAAPSPADAREILQLNVAYTRARVLHTAMELGLFEYLSAGPRTEAEIREHGRLHSHLVRDWLDALVGLGLLTADGGTYANTPRAEHFLVPGHPHYIGGAVLQHGRVHYELWNRFADALRDGKATSGKDITAGAVVEEQPDLDRARRFLDHMDTFNQFVVAELSKALDWSRWKTFVDVGGARGNVAAQLVLDHPDLKGSVFDVPGVEPLFDEHMAARGTTGRVDFVGGDFFTDALPAADVVLFGHVLHDHPEESRKRLLGQAFRALPPGGTLLVYDAMLDDRSEAGAYLQSLVCSVILDGGSEYRVRDITAWAEETGFTVEQVVPLDTMTHDRLFVARKPG
;
A
#
# COMPACT_ATOMS: atom_id res chain seq x y z
N MET A 1 22.62 -18.70 -39.69
CA MET A 1 22.30 -17.79 -38.58
C MET A 1 23.62 -17.26 -38.06
N THR A 2 24.00 -16.06 -38.48
CA THR A 2 25.23 -15.39 -38.02
C THR A 2 24.96 -14.82 -36.64
N ASN A 3 25.57 -15.43 -35.62
CA ASN A 3 25.54 -14.95 -34.26
C ASN A 3 26.44 -13.71 -34.18
N THR A 4 25.86 -12.51 -34.26
CA THR A 4 26.61 -11.27 -34.01
C THR A 4 27.06 -11.31 -32.55
N PRO A 5 28.38 -11.26 -32.25
CA PRO A 5 28.82 -11.23 -30.87
C PRO A 5 28.26 -9.99 -30.18
N ALA A 6 27.65 -10.19 -29.01
CA ALA A 6 27.18 -9.08 -28.18
C ALA A 6 28.35 -8.12 -27.92
N ALA A 7 28.06 -6.80 -27.96
CA ALA A 7 29.07 -5.79 -27.66
C ALA A 7 29.67 -6.02 -26.27
N ALA A 8 30.97 -5.79 -26.11
CA ALA A 8 31.65 -5.95 -24.83
C ALA A 8 31.08 -4.93 -23.81
N PRO A 9 30.95 -5.31 -22.52
CA PRO A 9 30.47 -4.40 -21.47
C PRO A 9 31.29 -3.12 -21.37
N SER A 10 30.62 -2.01 -21.04
CA SER A 10 31.20 -0.66 -21.01
C SER A 10 31.38 -0.12 -19.57
N PRO A 11 32.20 0.93 -19.37
CA PRO A 11 32.24 1.66 -18.10
C PRO A 11 30.90 2.30 -17.70
N ALA A 12 29.96 2.50 -18.63
CA ALA A 12 28.62 2.97 -18.31
C ALA A 12 27.81 1.86 -17.60
N ASP A 13 27.89 0.63 -18.11
CA ASP A 13 27.23 -0.54 -17.52
C ASP A 13 27.71 -0.77 -16.07
N ALA A 14 29.03 -0.64 -15.84
CA ALA A 14 29.60 -0.71 -14.49
C ALA A 14 29.08 0.39 -13.56
N ARG A 15 28.80 1.58 -14.09
CA ARG A 15 28.26 2.72 -13.34
C ARG A 15 26.80 2.49 -12.96
N GLU A 16 26.01 1.89 -13.84
CA GLU A 16 24.61 1.52 -13.56
C GLU A 16 24.52 0.48 -12.44
N ILE A 17 25.38 -0.56 -12.49
CA ILE A 17 25.47 -1.57 -11.42
C ILE A 17 25.89 -0.91 -10.09
N LEU A 18 26.87 -0.01 -10.12
CA LEU A 18 27.30 0.69 -8.93
C LEU A 18 26.19 1.59 -8.37
N GLN A 19 25.42 2.27 -9.23
CA GLN A 19 24.26 3.08 -8.82
C GLN A 19 23.19 2.22 -8.15
N LEU A 20 22.94 1.02 -8.65
CA LEU A 20 22.04 0.06 -8.00
C LEU A 20 22.57 -0.37 -6.63
N ASN A 21 23.87 -0.71 -6.53
CA ASN A 21 24.52 -1.12 -5.29
C ASN A 21 24.41 -0.08 -4.17
N VAL A 22 24.47 1.22 -4.53
CA VAL A 22 24.36 2.32 -3.55
C VAL A 22 22.97 2.94 -3.49
N ALA A 23 21.96 2.38 -4.15
CA ALA A 23 20.61 2.96 -4.19
C ALA A 23 20.00 3.17 -2.79
N TYR A 24 20.37 2.32 -1.84
CA TYR A 24 19.98 2.42 -0.44
C TYR A 24 20.31 3.78 0.20
N THR A 25 21.39 4.44 -0.26
CA THR A 25 21.81 5.74 0.27
C THR A 25 20.77 6.82 -0.01
N ARG A 26 20.14 6.79 -1.20
CA ARG A 26 19.08 7.72 -1.59
C ARG A 26 17.84 7.54 -0.72
N ALA A 27 17.45 6.30 -0.46
CA ALA A 27 16.35 5.97 0.44
C ALA A 27 16.64 6.45 1.87
N ARG A 28 17.83 6.16 2.41
CA ARG A 28 18.21 6.61 3.77
C ARG A 28 18.24 8.12 3.90
N VAL A 29 18.68 8.87 2.88
CA VAL A 29 18.66 10.34 2.90
C VAL A 29 17.22 10.87 3.04
N LEU A 30 16.26 10.30 2.31
CA LEU A 30 14.83 10.61 2.43
C LEU A 30 14.26 10.19 3.78
N HIS A 31 14.53 8.96 4.22
CA HIS A 31 14.04 8.44 5.51
C HIS A 31 14.49 9.32 6.68
N THR A 32 15.76 9.70 6.71
CA THR A 32 16.32 10.58 7.74
C THR A 32 15.64 11.96 7.73
N ALA A 33 15.30 12.52 6.56
CA ALA A 33 14.58 13.79 6.48
C ALA A 33 13.17 13.70 7.06
N MET A 34 12.47 12.59 6.81
CA MET A 34 11.17 12.31 7.43
C MET A 34 11.28 12.09 8.94
N GLU A 35 12.26 11.31 9.40
CA GLU A 35 12.49 11.00 10.82
C GLU A 35 12.83 12.25 11.63
N LEU A 36 13.56 13.20 11.04
CA LEU A 36 13.91 14.48 11.66
C LEU A 36 12.83 15.56 11.52
N GLY A 37 11.69 15.27 10.88
CA GLY A 37 10.62 16.25 10.68
C GLY A 37 10.99 17.43 9.77
N LEU A 38 11.98 17.24 8.88
CA LEU A 38 12.54 18.33 8.08
C LEU A 38 11.49 18.97 7.16
N PHE A 39 10.70 18.16 6.46
CA PHE A 39 9.72 18.68 5.50
C PHE A 39 8.62 19.50 6.20
N GLU A 40 8.12 19.03 7.34
CA GLU A 40 7.16 19.78 8.16
C GLU A 40 7.76 21.10 8.66
N TYR A 41 9.01 21.08 9.12
CA TYR A 41 9.71 22.30 9.55
C TYR A 41 9.86 23.33 8.43
N LEU A 42 10.15 22.88 7.20
CA LEU A 42 10.31 23.73 6.02
C LEU A 42 8.98 24.18 5.38
N SER A 43 7.85 23.53 5.72
CA SER A 43 6.51 23.98 5.30
C SER A 43 6.18 25.37 5.87
N ALA A 44 6.75 25.73 7.02
CA ALA A 44 6.68 27.07 7.60
C ALA A 44 7.62 28.11 6.91
N GLY A 45 8.20 27.77 5.77
CA GLY A 45 9.01 28.64 4.93
C GLY A 45 10.50 28.28 4.88
N PRO A 46 11.27 28.92 3.98
CA PRO A 46 12.69 28.61 3.78
C PRO A 46 13.54 28.79 5.05
N ARG A 47 14.59 27.98 5.20
CA ARG A 47 15.50 28.00 6.36
C ARG A 47 16.95 27.90 5.96
N THR A 48 17.83 28.55 6.69
CA THR A 48 19.29 28.40 6.57
C THR A 48 19.75 27.05 7.10
N GLU A 49 20.95 26.62 6.69
CA GLU A 49 21.61 25.44 7.28
C GLU A 49 21.70 25.54 8.81
N ALA A 50 21.98 26.73 9.35
CA ALA A 50 22.12 26.95 10.79
C ALA A 50 20.81 26.66 11.55
N GLU A 51 19.68 27.14 11.03
CA GLU A 51 18.36 26.92 11.60
C GLU A 51 17.94 25.44 11.52
N ILE A 52 18.20 24.78 10.40
CA ILE A 52 17.93 23.34 10.23
C ILE A 52 18.76 22.51 11.22
N ARG A 53 20.03 22.88 11.40
CA ARG A 53 20.91 22.22 12.38
C ARG A 53 20.42 22.40 13.80
N GLU A 54 19.96 23.58 14.15
CA GLU A 54 19.38 23.86 15.47
C GLU A 54 18.12 23.03 15.71
N HIS A 55 17.19 23.04 14.74
CA HIS A 55 15.96 22.26 14.79
C HIS A 55 16.21 20.76 14.98
N GLY A 56 17.07 20.17 14.13
CA GLY A 56 17.38 18.74 14.15
C GLY A 56 18.47 18.33 15.15
N ARG A 57 19.05 19.27 15.90
CA ARG A 57 20.21 19.06 16.79
C ARG A 57 21.41 18.40 16.08
N LEU A 58 21.74 18.89 14.89
CA LEU A 58 22.69 18.26 13.97
C LEU A 58 24.12 18.84 14.05
N HIS A 59 25.11 17.96 13.98
CA HIS A 59 26.52 18.34 13.85
C HIS A 59 26.86 18.79 12.43
N SER A 60 27.66 19.85 12.30
CA SER A 60 27.89 20.56 11.02
C SER A 60 28.51 19.71 9.91
N HIS A 61 29.33 18.70 10.23
CA HIS A 61 30.18 18.06 9.23
C HIS A 61 29.47 17.30 8.10
N LEU A 62 28.21 16.88 8.27
CA LEU A 62 27.45 16.12 7.24
C LEU A 62 26.25 16.88 6.70
N VAL A 63 25.81 17.93 7.38
CA VAL A 63 24.48 18.51 7.14
C VAL A 63 24.41 19.17 5.78
N ARG A 64 25.46 19.88 5.38
CA ARG A 64 25.52 20.49 4.06
C ARG A 64 25.40 19.47 2.93
N ASP A 65 26.22 18.41 2.96
CA ASP A 65 26.18 17.36 1.93
C ASP A 65 24.83 16.62 1.94
N TRP A 66 24.21 16.43 3.11
CA TRP A 66 22.88 15.84 3.21
C TRP A 66 21.78 16.73 2.61
N LEU A 67 21.80 18.03 2.89
CA LEU A 67 20.86 18.99 2.31
C LEU A 67 21.05 19.13 0.80
N ASP A 68 22.30 19.21 0.34
CA ASP A 68 22.62 19.28 -1.08
C ASP A 68 22.26 17.98 -1.81
N ALA A 69 22.34 16.82 -1.14
CA ALA A 69 21.82 15.56 -1.66
C ALA A 69 20.29 15.58 -1.77
N LEU A 70 19.56 16.13 -0.79
CA LEU A 70 18.11 16.29 -0.88
C LEU A 70 17.71 17.26 -2.01
N VAL A 71 18.51 18.30 -2.27
CA VAL A 71 18.35 19.17 -3.45
C VAL A 71 18.61 18.40 -4.75
N GLY A 72 19.70 17.63 -4.83
CA GLY A 72 20.04 16.82 -6.00
C GLY A 72 19.03 15.69 -6.27
N LEU A 73 18.38 15.18 -5.23
CA LEU A 73 17.25 14.26 -5.33
C LEU A 73 15.95 14.96 -5.72
N GLY A 74 15.94 16.30 -5.74
CA GLY A 74 14.82 17.18 -6.09
C GLY A 74 13.75 17.27 -5.00
N LEU A 75 14.09 17.00 -3.75
CA LEU A 75 13.16 17.08 -2.62
C LEU A 75 13.16 18.49 -2.02
N LEU A 76 14.32 19.15 -2.03
CA LEU A 76 14.48 20.54 -1.62
C LEU A 76 14.90 21.44 -2.80
N THR A 77 14.67 22.73 -2.67
CA THR A 77 15.35 23.78 -3.43
C THR A 77 16.37 24.48 -2.53
N ALA A 78 17.39 25.07 -3.13
CA ALA A 78 18.36 25.93 -2.43
C ALA A 78 18.48 27.27 -3.17
N ASP A 79 18.26 28.37 -2.45
CA ASP A 79 18.41 29.74 -2.96
C ASP A 79 18.99 30.65 -1.88
N GLY A 80 20.00 31.45 -2.24
CA GLY A 80 20.60 32.44 -1.33
C GLY A 80 21.15 31.89 0.00
N GLY A 81 21.48 30.60 0.09
CA GLY A 81 21.92 29.95 1.34
C GLY A 81 20.78 29.47 2.24
N THR A 82 19.55 29.46 1.73
CA THR A 82 18.36 28.88 2.37
C THR A 82 17.85 27.68 1.59
N TYR A 83 17.18 26.77 2.29
CA TYR A 83 16.57 25.56 1.76
C TYR A 83 15.04 25.62 1.96
N ALA A 84 14.29 25.10 1.00
CA ALA A 84 12.83 24.99 1.06
C ALA A 84 12.35 23.68 0.43
N ASN A 85 11.13 23.25 0.75
CA ASN A 85 10.52 22.11 0.08
C ASN A 85 10.30 22.41 -1.41
N THR A 86 10.50 21.41 -2.26
CA THR A 86 9.93 21.45 -3.61
C THR A 86 8.41 21.27 -3.54
N PRO A 87 7.63 21.70 -4.56
CA PRO A 87 6.18 21.51 -4.56
C PRO A 87 5.74 20.05 -4.35
N ARG A 88 6.51 19.08 -4.85
CA ARG A 88 6.22 17.65 -4.65
C ARG A 88 6.53 17.18 -3.23
N ALA A 89 7.60 17.67 -2.61
CA ALA A 89 7.91 17.32 -1.23
C ALA A 89 6.90 17.94 -0.27
N GLU A 90 6.48 19.19 -0.52
CA GLU A 90 5.41 19.85 0.21
C GLU A 90 4.12 19.03 0.15
N HIS A 91 3.71 18.62 -1.05
CA HIS A 91 2.45 17.92 -1.25
C HIS A 91 2.44 16.50 -0.66
N PHE A 92 3.51 15.71 -0.86
CA PHE A 92 3.52 14.29 -0.52
C PHE A 92 4.20 13.95 0.82
N LEU A 93 5.06 14.83 1.37
CA LEU A 93 5.90 14.52 2.53
C LEU A 93 5.61 15.38 3.77
N VAL A 94 4.66 16.33 3.69
CA VAL A 94 4.21 17.12 4.84
C VAL A 94 2.93 16.51 5.42
N PRO A 95 2.89 16.18 6.72
CA PRO A 95 1.68 15.65 7.36
C PRO A 95 0.46 16.59 7.19
N GLY A 96 -0.71 16.01 6.95
CA GLY A 96 -1.97 16.74 6.79
C GLY A 96 -2.28 17.23 5.37
N HIS A 97 -1.32 17.20 4.44
CA HIS A 97 -1.61 17.43 3.03
C HIS A 97 -2.40 16.27 2.40
N PRO A 98 -3.26 16.53 1.39
CA PRO A 98 -3.88 15.48 0.60
C PRO A 98 -2.82 14.60 -0.07
N HIS A 99 -3.03 13.29 -0.09
CA HIS A 99 -2.08 12.33 -0.67
C HIS A 99 -0.74 12.19 0.08
N TYR A 100 -0.67 12.56 1.36
CA TYR A 100 0.53 12.35 2.18
C TYR A 100 0.99 10.87 2.12
N ILE A 101 2.27 10.65 1.82
CA ILE A 101 2.89 9.32 1.71
C ILE A 101 3.91 9.05 2.81
N GLY A 102 4.09 9.98 3.75
CA GLY A 102 5.17 9.91 4.73
C GLY A 102 5.03 8.74 5.72
N GLY A 103 3.81 8.23 5.94
CA GLY A 103 3.58 6.98 6.67
C GLY A 103 4.35 5.81 6.04
N ALA A 104 4.27 5.68 4.71
CA ALA A 104 5.02 4.66 3.98
C ALA A 104 6.53 4.87 4.03
N VAL A 105 6.99 6.11 3.87
CA VAL A 105 8.42 6.42 3.93
C VAL A 105 9.02 6.09 5.30
N LEU A 106 8.30 6.41 6.38
CA LEU A 106 8.72 6.08 7.75
C LEU A 106 8.70 4.58 8.03
N GLN A 107 7.68 3.85 7.56
CA GLN A 107 7.61 2.40 7.73
C GLN A 107 8.78 1.70 7.02
N HIS A 108 9.12 2.14 5.81
CA HIS A 108 10.27 1.62 5.09
C HIS A 108 11.58 1.88 5.85
N GLY A 109 11.76 3.09 6.37
CA GLY A 109 12.96 3.47 7.12
C GLY A 109 13.14 2.75 8.45
N ARG A 110 12.04 2.46 9.16
CA ARG A 110 12.05 1.87 10.51
C ARG A 110 11.98 0.34 10.53
N VAL A 111 11.27 -0.25 9.57
CA VAL A 111 10.94 -1.68 9.59
C VAL A 111 11.48 -2.38 8.35
N HIS A 112 11.01 -2.03 7.15
CA HIS A 112 11.30 -2.83 5.96
C HIS A 112 12.81 -2.90 5.67
N TYR A 113 13.53 -1.80 5.89
CA TYR A 113 14.97 -1.75 5.64
C TYR A 113 15.74 -2.87 6.38
N GLU A 114 15.38 -3.17 7.64
CA GLU A 114 16.03 -4.24 8.40
C GLU A 114 15.59 -5.65 7.95
N LEU A 115 14.35 -5.80 7.48
CA LEU A 115 13.86 -7.06 6.94
C LEU A 115 14.66 -7.49 5.70
N TRP A 116 15.00 -6.52 4.85
CA TRP A 116 15.77 -6.75 3.62
C TRP A 116 17.23 -7.15 3.88
N ASN A 117 17.82 -6.79 5.03
CA ASN A 117 19.16 -7.27 5.42
C ASN A 117 19.23 -8.80 5.55
N ARG A 118 18.07 -9.46 5.77
CA ARG A 118 17.94 -10.90 5.93
C ARG A 118 17.34 -11.61 4.71
N PHE A 119 17.19 -10.91 3.59
CA PHE A 119 16.53 -11.46 2.39
C PHE A 119 17.18 -12.74 1.86
N ALA A 120 18.51 -12.86 1.95
CA ALA A 120 19.21 -14.09 1.56
C ALA A 120 18.82 -15.31 2.40
N ASP A 121 18.44 -15.11 3.67
CA ASP A 121 17.97 -16.19 4.53
C ASP A 121 16.54 -16.59 4.14
N ALA A 122 15.67 -15.61 3.86
CA ALA A 122 14.32 -15.84 3.35
C ALA A 122 14.31 -16.70 2.08
N LEU A 123 15.26 -16.47 1.17
CA LEU A 123 15.42 -17.28 -0.04
C LEU A 123 15.87 -18.72 0.25
N ARG A 124 16.57 -18.96 1.36
CA ARG A 124 17.08 -20.30 1.72
C ARG A 124 16.04 -21.13 2.45
N ASP A 125 15.28 -20.52 3.36
CA ASP A 125 14.33 -21.24 4.21
C ASP A 125 12.86 -21.07 3.78
N GLY A 126 12.57 -20.13 2.88
CA GLY A 126 11.24 -19.84 2.37
C GLY A 126 10.34 -19.09 3.36
N LYS A 127 10.91 -18.43 4.38
CA LYS A 127 10.15 -17.76 5.45
C LYS A 127 10.33 -16.24 5.42
N ALA A 128 9.31 -15.54 5.90
CA ALA A 128 9.34 -14.10 6.13
C ALA A 128 10.40 -13.73 7.17
N THR A 129 11.08 -12.61 6.95
CA THR A 129 12.17 -12.16 7.82
C THR A 129 11.68 -11.33 9.00
N SER A 130 10.42 -10.88 8.96
CA SER A 130 9.73 -10.16 10.04
C SER A 130 9.70 -10.96 11.35
N GLY A 131 9.66 -12.30 11.28
CA GLY A 131 9.67 -13.22 12.42
C GLY A 131 8.40 -13.19 13.30
N LYS A 132 7.52 -12.21 13.09
CA LYS A 132 6.16 -12.07 13.62
C LYS A 132 5.34 -11.28 12.61
N ASP A 133 4.02 -11.49 12.59
CA ASP A 133 3.11 -10.67 11.81
C ASP A 133 3.15 -9.22 12.32
N ILE A 134 3.81 -8.35 11.54
CA ILE A 134 3.98 -6.93 11.85
C ILE A 134 2.83 -6.06 11.30
N THR A 135 1.90 -6.63 10.53
CA THR A 135 0.74 -5.95 9.95
C THR A 135 -0.48 -6.12 10.87
N ALA A 136 -0.91 -7.35 11.12
CA ALA A 136 -2.07 -7.65 11.95
C ALA A 136 -1.76 -7.65 13.45
N GLY A 137 -0.50 -7.89 13.85
CA GLY A 137 -0.13 -8.04 15.26
C GLY A 137 -0.47 -6.82 16.14
N ALA A 138 -0.54 -5.60 15.60
CA ALA A 138 -0.88 -4.42 16.38
C ALA A 138 -2.38 -4.31 16.75
N VAL A 139 -3.26 -4.99 15.99
CA VAL A 139 -4.73 -4.91 16.13
C VAL A 139 -5.38 -6.23 16.53
N VAL A 140 -4.65 -7.35 16.44
CA VAL A 140 -5.11 -8.70 16.82
C VAL A 140 -4.73 -9.07 18.27
N GLU A 141 -3.83 -8.31 18.91
CA GLU A 141 -3.43 -8.54 20.31
C GLU A 141 -4.59 -8.26 21.29
N GLU A 142 -4.64 -9.02 22.41
CA GLU A 142 -5.67 -8.86 23.47
C GLU A 142 -5.75 -7.43 24.03
N GLN A 143 -4.67 -6.66 23.91
CA GLN A 143 -4.65 -5.21 24.14
C GLN A 143 -3.98 -4.53 22.94
N PRO A 144 -4.76 -4.02 21.97
CA PRO A 144 -4.18 -3.40 20.78
C PRO A 144 -3.46 -2.09 21.14
N ASP A 145 -2.23 -1.96 20.67
CA ASP A 145 -1.51 -0.69 20.67
C ASP A 145 -2.06 0.18 19.53
N LEU A 146 -3.09 0.97 19.85
CA LEU A 146 -3.80 1.80 18.88
C LEU A 146 -2.89 2.85 18.22
N ASP A 147 -1.83 3.31 18.89
CA ASP A 147 -0.88 4.26 18.28
C ASP A 147 0.02 3.56 17.26
N ARG A 148 0.44 2.33 17.54
CA ARG A 148 1.14 1.49 16.57
C ARG A 148 0.23 1.12 15.40
N ALA A 149 -1.01 0.74 15.67
CA ALA A 149 -2.01 0.46 14.64
C ALA A 149 -2.28 1.70 13.76
N ARG A 150 -2.45 2.88 14.35
CA ARG A 150 -2.64 4.14 13.61
C ARG A 150 -1.48 4.41 12.66
N ARG A 151 -0.23 4.26 13.12
CA ARG A 151 0.97 4.42 12.26
C ARG A 151 1.02 3.41 11.12
N PHE A 152 0.62 2.16 11.37
CA PHE A 152 0.54 1.14 10.33
C PHE A 152 -0.55 1.47 9.30
N LEU A 153 -1.72 1.90 9.76
CA LEU A 153 -2.82 2.30 8.88
C LEU A 153 -2.47 3.55 8.06
N ASP A 154 -1.77 4.53 8.63
CA ASP A 154 -1.27 5.69 7.87
C ASP A 154 -0.34 5.28 6.71
N HIS A 155 0.41 4.18 6.88
CA HIS A 155 1.16 3.59 5.78
C HIS A 155 0.25 2.95 4.73
N MET A 156 -0.78 2.19 5.13
CA MET A 156 -1.71 1.55 4.20
C MET A 156 -2.56 2.55 3.40
N ASP A 157 -2.99 3.64 4.05
CA ASP A 157 -3.69 4.75 3.42
C ASP A 157 -2.94 5.34 2.23
N THR A 158 -1.60 5.34 2.29
CA THR A 158 -0.74 5.85 1.21
C THR A 158 -1.05 5.18 -0.12
N PHE A 159 -1.35 3.88 -0.11
CA PHE A 159 -1.63 3.09 -1.31
C PHE A 159 -3.11 3.17 -1.70
N ASN A 160 -4.01 3.09 -0.72
CA ASN A 160 -5.45 3.02 -0.98
C ASN A 160 -6.06 4.35 -1.47
N GLN A 161 -5.45 5.50 -1.14
CA GLN A 161 -5.99 6.81 -1.51
C GLN A 161 -6.08 7.06 -3.03
N PHE A 162 -5.22 6.44 -3.84
CA PHE A 162 -5.29 6.54 -5.31
C PHE A 162 -6.23 5.51 -5.92
N VAL A 163 -6.39 4.35 -5.27
CA VAL A 163 -7.23 3.25 -5.73
C VAL A 163 -8.68 3.69 -5.87
N VAL A 164 -9.25 4.39 -4.88
CA VAL A 164 -10.70 4.70 -4.89
C VAL A 164 -11.11 5.58 -6.06
N ALA A 165 -10.27 6.57 -6.41
CA ALA A 165 -10.54 7.44 -7.55
C ALA A 165 -10.60 6.64 -8.85
N GLU A 166 -9.78 5.61 -8.98
CA GLU A 166 -9.77 4.72 -10.15
C GLU A 166 -10.91 3.70 -10.10
N LEU A 167 -11.22 3.12 -8.93
CA LEU A 167 -12.37 2.21 -8.75
C LEU A 167 -13.71 2.90 -9.10
N SER A 168 -13.88 4.15 -8.68
CA SER A 168 -15.09 4.94 -8.95
C SER A 168 -15.26 5.24 -10.44
N LYS A 169 -14.16 5.34 -11.21
CA LYS A 169 -14.18 5.54 -12.66
C LYS A 169 -14.33 4.23 -13.44
N ALA A 170 -13.77 3.15 -12.92
CA ALA A 170 -13.69 1.86 -13.61
C ALA A 170 -15.04 1.13 -13.69
N LEU A 171 -15.98 1.45 -12.80
CA LEU A 171 -17.24 0.74 -12.64
C LEU A 171 -18.45 1.69 -12.57
N ASP A 172 -19.59 1.22 -13.05
CA ASP A 172 -20.89 1.87 -12.81
C ASP A 172 -21.50 1.37 -11.50
N TRP A 173 -21.22 2.09 -10.41
CA TRP A 173 -21.69 1.77 -9.06
C TRP A 173 -23.20 1.92 -8.88
N SER A 174 -23.92 2.57 -9.80
CA SER A 174 -25.38 2.75 -9.71
C SER A 174 -26.16 1.43 -9.80
N ARG A 175 -25.50 0.36 -10.27
CA ARG A 175 -26.03 -1.00 -10.40
C ARG A 175 -26.24 -1.72 -9.07
N TRP A 176 -25.59 -1.25 -8.01
CA TRP A 176 -25.59 -1.90 -6.70
C TRP A 176 -26.16 -0.99 -5.61
N LYS A 177 -26.63 -1.59 -4.51
CA LYS A 177 -27.13 -0.86 -3.34
C LYS A 177 -26.27 -1.09 -2.11
N THR A 178 -25.59 -2.24 -2.04
CA THR A 178 -24.79 -2.65 -0.90
C THR A 178 -23.43 -3.18 -1.31
N PHE A 179 -22.40 -2.87 -0.53
CA PHE A 179 -21.08 -3.52 -0.63
C PHE A 179 -20.55 -3.93 0.74
N VAL A 180 -19.66 -4.91 0.77
CA VAL A 180 -18.79 -5.20 1.91
C VAL A 180 -17.33 -5.11 1.50
N ASP A 181 -16.56 -4.31 2.24
CA ASP A 181 -15.11 -4.17 2.12
C ASP A 181 -14.43 -5.09 3.15
N VAL A 182 -13.95 -6.23 2.68
CA VAL A 182 -13.41 -7.29 3.54
C VAL A 182 -11.92 -7.06 3.73
N GLY A 183 -11.47 -6.97 4.98
CA GLY A 183 -10.12 -6.48 5.30
C GLY A 183 -9.98 -4.97 5.06
N GLY A 184 -11.09 -4.22 5.07
CA GLY A 184 -11.11 -2.78 4.77
C GLY A 184 -10.46 -1.88 5.82
N ALA A 185 -9.96 -2.47 6.92
CA ALA A 185 -9.27 -1.80 8.02
C ALA A 185 -10.06 -0.60 8.58
N ARG A 186 -9.47 0.60 8.59
CA ARG A 186 -10.18 1.83 9.03
C ARG A 186 -11.19 2.38 8.02
N GLY A 187 -11.39 1.71 6.89
CA GLY A 187 -12.47 1.96 5.95
C GLY A 187 -12.25 3.14 4.99
N ASN A 188 -11.00 3.44 4.60
CA ASN A 188 -10.75 4.53 3.65
C ASN A 188 -11.50 4.37 2.34
N VAL A 189 -11.49 3.15 1.78
CA VAL A 189 -12.16 2.85 0.52
C VAL A 189 -13.67 2.92 0.69
N ALA A 190 -14.20 2.26 1.73
CA ALA A 190 -15.62 2.31 2.05
C ALA A 190 -16.15 3.74 2.27
N ALA A 191 -15.44 4.60 3.03
CA ALA A 191 -15.82 5.99 3.27
C ALA A 191 -15.89 6.78 1.98
N GLN A 192 -14.87 6.66 1.12
CA GLN A 192 -14.82 7.40 -0.13
C GLN A 192 -15.88 6.90 -1.13
N LEU A 193 -16.12 5.60 -1.23
CA LEU A 193 -17.20 5.04 -2.08
C LEU A 193 -18.57 5.58 -1.70
N VAL A 194 -18.92 5.67 -0.41
CA VAL A 194 -20.22 6.23 -0.03
C VAL A 194 -20.29 7.74 -0.26
N LEU A 195 -19.17 8.47 -0.16
CA LEU A 195 -19.13 9.90 -0.49
C LEU A 195 -19.39 10.12 -1.99
N ASP A 196 -18.78 9.31 -2.86
CA ASP A 196 -18.92 9.41 -4.32
C ASP A 196 -20.26 8.86 -4.82
N HIS A 197 -20.88 7.94 -4.07
CA HIS A 197 -22.16 7.30 -4.40
C HIS A 197 -23.18 7.44 -3.25
N PRO A 198 -24.00 8.52 -3.24
CA PRO A 198 -24.92 8.82 -2.13
C PRO A 198 -25.96 7.74 -1.81
N ASP A 199 -26.39 6.97 -2.82
CA ASP A 199 -27.38 5.89 -2.67
C ASP A 199 -26.76 4.55 -2.24
N LEU A 200 -25.42 4.46 -2.22
CA LEU A 200 -24.69 3.28 -1.82
C LEU A 200 -24.56 3.23 -0.30
N LYS A 201 -24.78 2.04 0.26
CA LYS A 201 -24.46 1.71 1.65
C LYS A 201 -23.42 0.59 1.66
N GLY A 202 -22.65 0.50 2.73
CA GLY A 202 -21.75 -0.64 2.85
C GLY A 202 -21.31 -0.90 4.26
N SER A 203 -20.47 -1.91 4.39
CA SER A 203 -19.83 -2.27 5.64
C SER A 203 -18.36 -2.57 5.44
N VAL A 204 -17.54 -2.30 6.45
CA VAL A 204 -16.19 -2.85 6.56
C VAL A 204 -16.26 -4.10 7.42
N PHE A 205 -15.73 -5.22 6.92
CA PHE A 205 -15.57 -6.45 7.68
C PHE A 205 -14.11 -6.67 8.01
N ASP A 206 -13.74 -6.56 9.28
CA ASP A 206 -12.36 -6.65 9.74
C ASP A 206 -12.28 -7.19 11.18
N VAL A 207 -11.07 -7.41 11.70
CA VAL A 207 -10.89 -7.89 13.07
C VAL A 207 -11.39 -6.85 14.09
N PRO A 208 -12.04 -7.27 15.19
CA PRO A 208 -12.69 -6.34 16.13
C PRO A 208 -11.77 -5.24 16.70
N GLY A 209 -10.47 -5.50 16.83
CA GLY A 209 -9.51 -4.52 17.35
C GLY A 209 -9.32 -3.27 16.48
N VAL A 210 -9.79 -3.28 15.23
CA VAL A 210 -9.73 -2.14 14.30
C VAL A 210 -10.89 -1.16 14.48
N GLU A 211 -12.01 -1.60 15.07
CA GLU A 211 -13.26 -0.81 15.19
C GLU A 211 -13.04 0.62 15.73
N PRO A 212 -12.24 0.87 16.79
CA PRO A 212 -12.04 2.22 17.29
C PRO A 212 -11.40 3.16 16.26
N LEU A 213 -10.52 2.64 15.40
CA LEU A 213 -9.83 3.42 14.36
C LEU A 213 -10.74 3.64 13.16
N PHE A 214 -11.63 2.69 12.86
CA PHE A 214 -12.71 2.88 11.90
C PHE A 214 -13.66 4.00 12.36
N ASP A 215 -14.11 3.98 13.61
CA ASP A 215 -15.04 4.99 14.16
C ASP A 215 -14.46 6.40 14.10
N GLU A 216 -13.19 6.55 14.54
CA GLU A 216 -12.43 7.81 14.43
C GLU A 216 -12.39 8.30 12.97
N HIS A 217 -12.09 7.39 12.04
CA HIS A 217 -11.98 7.73 10.62
C HIS A 217 -13.32 8.13 10.00
N MET A 218 -14.39 7.37 10.25
CA MET A 218 -15.73 7.70 9.73
C MET A 218 -16.23 9.03 10.26
N ALA A 219 -15.97 9.35 11.54
CA ALA A 219 -16.30 10.63 12.13
C ALA A 219 -15.53 11.77 11.45
N ALA A 220 -14.21 11.61 11.24
CA ALA A 220 -13.38 12.61 10.56
C ALA A 220 -13.79 12.86 9.10
N ARG A 221 -14.28 11.82 8.41
CA ARG A 221 -14.76 11.89 7.02
C ARG A 221 -16.22 12.32 6.89
N GLY A 222 -16.96 12.40 8.00
CA GLY A 222 -18.40 12.73 7.98
C GLY A 222 -19.28 11.62 7.41
N THR A 223 -18.85 10.36 7.48
CA THR A 223 -19.52 9.17 6.92
C THR A 223 -20.14 8.25 7.97
N THR A 224 -20.14 8.65 9.24
CA THR A 224 -20.77 7.93 10.34
C THR A 224 -22.23 7.53 10.01
N GLY A 225 -22.56 6.25 10.18
CA GLY A 225 -23.89 5.69 9.91
C GLY A 225 -24.20 5.45 8.42
N ARG A 226 -23.25 5.71 7.51
CA ARG A 226 -23.34 5.30 6.09
C ARG A 226 -22.53 4.05 5.78
N VAL A 227 -21.48 3.82 6.56
CA VAL A 227 -20.67 2.60 6.57
C VAL A 227 -20.77 2.00 7.96
N ASP A 228 -21.12 0.72 8.04
CA ASP A 228 -21.16 -0.04 9.29
C ASP A 228 -19.84 -0.82 9.48
N PHE A 229 -19.40 -0.99 10.72
CA PHE A 229 -18.31 -1.93 11.04
C PHE A 229 -18.89 -3.29 11.41
N VAL A 230 -18.31 -4.37 10.89
CA VAL A 230 -18.66 -5.74 11.24
C VAL A 230 -17.39 -6.48 11.65
N GLY A 231 -17.24 -6.68 12.97
CA GLY A 231 -16.10 -7.39 13.53
C GLY A 231 -16.15 -8.90 13.25
N GLY A 232 -15.07 -9.48 12.76
CA GLY A 232 -14.92 -10.93 12.58
C GLY A 232 -13.60 -11.36 11.94
N ASP A 233 -13.41 -12.66 11.78
CA ASP A 233 -12.29 -13.26 11.07
C ASP A 233 -12.79 -13.88 9.76
N PHE A 234 -12.34 -13.35 8.62
CA PHE A 234 -12.83 -13.77 7.29
C PHE A 234 -12.47 -15.21 6.93
N PHE A 235 -11.57 -15.85 7.66
CA PHE A 235 -11.29 -17.27 7.48
C PHE A 235 -12.34 -18.11 8.19
N THR A 236 -12.72 -17.76 9.41
CA THR A 236 -13.55 -18.60 10.28
C THR A 236 -15.03 -18.21 10.28
N ASP A 237 -15.33 -16.92 10.15
CA ASP A 237 -16.69 -16.37 10.16
C ASP A 237 -17.27 -16.24 8.74
N ALA A 238 -18.60 -16.07 8.68
CA ALA A 238 -19.29 -15.80 7.44
C ALA A 238 -19.20 -14.31 7.08
N LEU A 239 -18.89 -14.00 5.82
CA LEU A 239 -18.88 -12.62 5.34
C LEU A 239 -20.31 -12.05 5.28
N PRO A 240 -20.50 -10.75 5.57
CA PRO A 240 -21.77 -10.06 5.38
C PRO A 240 -22.28 -10.18 3.94
N ALA A 241 -23.58 -10.42 3.78
CA ALA A 241 -24.20 -10.46 2.46
C ALA A 241 -24.34 -9.05 1.88
N ALA A 242 -23.91 -8.87 0.63
CA ALA A 242 -23.99 -7.60 -0.09
C ALA A 242 -24.04 -7.84 -1.61
N ASP A 243 -24.44 -6.84 -2.39
CA ASP A 243 -24.42 -6.93 -3.85
C ASP A 243 -22.98 -7.01 -4.41
N VAL A 244 -22.04 -6.42 -3.67
CA VAL A 244 -20.60 -6.41 -3.98
C VAL A 244 -19.78 -6.88 -2.78
N VAL A 245 -18.84 -7.80 -3.02
CA VAL A 245 -17.78 -8.14 -2.07
C VAL A 245 -16.46 -7.61 -2.64
N LEU A 246 -15.76 -6.79 -1.86
CA LEU A 246 -14.50 -6.17 -2.22
C LEU A 246 -13.37 -6.76 -1.36
N PHE A 247 -12.30 -7.20 -2.02
CA PHE A 247 -11.00 -7.47 -1.39
C PHE A 247 -9.97 -6.52 -1.97
N GLY A 248 -9.31 -5.76 -1.11
CA GLY A 248 -8.37 -4.74 -1.53
C GLY A 248 -7.07 -4.81 -0.77
N HIS A 249 -5.97 -5.22 -1.41
CA HIS A 249 -4.72 -5.49 -0.70
C HIS A 249 -4.93 -6.53 0.42
N VAL A 250 -5.62 -7.63 0.08
CA VAL A 250 -5.92 -8.73 1.03
C VAL A 250 -5.43 -10.07 0.52
N LEU A 251 -5.73 -10.44 -0.74
CA LEU A 251 -5.36 -11.77 -1.21
C LEU A 251 -3.84 -11.93 -1.30
N HIS A 252 -3.11 -10.84 -1.55
CA HIS A 252 -1.65 -10.86 -1.62
C HIS A 252 -0.96 -11.20 -0.29
N ASP A 253 -1.63 -11.05 0.85
CA ASP A 253 -1.07 -11.36 2.19
C ASP A 253 -1.10 -12.85 2.52
N HIS A 254 -1.72 -13.65 1.66
CA HIS A 254 -2.08 -15.02 1.99
C HIS A 254 -1.55 -16.03 0.97
N PRO A 255 -1.25 -17.27 1.39
CA PRO A 255 -0.89 -18.33 0.45
C PRO A 255 -2.09 -18.73 -0.43
N GLU A 256 -1.81 -19.37 -1.57
CA GLU A 256 -2.81 -19.74 -2.59
C GLU A 256 -4.08 -20.40 -2.03
N GLU A 257 -3.94 -21.40 -1.15
CA GLU A 257 -5.10 -22.11 -0.58
C GLU A 257 -6.02 -21.19 0.25
N SER A 258 -5.42 -20.19 0.92
CA SER A 258 -6.17 -19.18 1.66
C SER A 258 -6.87 -18.21 0.71
N ARG A 259 -6.23 -17.83 -0.41
CA ARG A 259 -6.86 -17.01 -1.46
C ARG A 259 -8.11 -17.71 -2.02
N LYS A 260 -7.98 -18.98 -2.41
CA LYS A 260 -9.11 -19.81 -2.89
C LYS A 260 -10.23 -19.90 -1.87
N ARG A 261 -9.89 -20.10 -0.58
CA ARG A 261 -10.87 -20.13 0.51
C ARG A 261 -11.65 -18.81 0.60
N LEU A 262 -10.97 -17.67 0.49
CA LEU A 262 -11.59 -16.33 0.53
C LEU A 262 -12.50 -16.08 -0.67
N LEU A 263 -12.10 -16.48 -1.87
CA LEU A 263 -12.98 -16.45 -3.06
C LEU A 263 -14.25 -17.27 -2.82
N GLY A 264 -14.11 -18.46 -2.22
CA GLY A 264 -15.25 -19.30 -1.83
C GLY A 264 -16.17 -18.66 -0.79
N GLN A 265 -15.62 -17.90 0.18
CA GLN A 265 -16.42 -17.13 1.14
C GLN A 265 -17.21 -16.01 0.43
N ALA A 266 -16.55 -15.24 -0.44
CA ALA A 266 -17.22 -14.20 -1.20
C ALA A 266 -18.34 -14.77 -2.09
N PHE A 267 -18.10 -15.90 -2.75
CA PHE A 267 -19.14 -16.57 -3.55
C PHE A 267 -20.38 -16.93 -2.73
N ARG A 268 -20.21 -17.34 -1.47
CA ARG A 268 -21.34 -17.65 -0.57
C ARG A 268 -22.10 -16.40 -0.12
N ALA A 269 -21.38 -15.31 0.16
CA ALA A 269 -21.97 -14.06 0.64
C ALA A 269 -22.72 -13.28 -0.46
N LEU A 270 -22.30 -13.43 -1.72
CA LEU A 270 -22.93 -12.75 -2.85
C LEU A 270 -24.30 -13.36 -3.21
N PRO A 271 -25.33 -12.54 -3.51
CA PRO A 271 -26.56 -13.02 -4.13
C PRO A 271 -26.31 -13.47 -5.58
N PRO A 272 -27.24 -14.21 -6.21
CA PRO A 272 -27.19 -14.44 -7.66
C PRO A 272 -27.11 -13.10 -8.42
N GLY A 273 -26.15 -12.99 -9.34
CA GLY A 273 -25.85 -11.73 -10.04
C GLY A 273 -24.95 -10.75 -9.29
N GLY A 274 -24.57 -11.03 -8.03
CA GLY A 274 -23.63 -10.20 -7.26
C GLY A 274 -22.21 -10.22 -7.83
N THR A 275 -21.41 -9.21 -7.45
CA THR A 275 -20.09 -8.95 -8.02
C THR A 275 -18.97 -9.10 -6.97
N LEU A 276 -17.93 -9.84 -7.34
CA LEU A 276 -16.65 -9.86 -6.64
C LEU A 276 -15.73 -8.83 -7.30
N LEU A 277 -15.15 -7.96 -6.48
CA LEU A 277 -14.09 -7.04 -6.86
C LEU A 277 -12.83 -7.38 -6.09
N VAL A 278 -11.70 -7.49 -6.78
CA VAL A 278 -10.39 -7.64 -6.16
C VAL A 278 -9.45 -6.61 -6.76
N TYR A 279 -8.75 -5.84 -5.94
CA TYR A 279 -7.61 -5.04 -6.40
C TYR A 279 -6.35 -5.39 -5.61
N ASP A 280 -5.30 -5.72 -6.34
CA ASP A 280 -3.96 -6.05 -5.84
C ASP A 280 -2.93 -5.69 -6.93
N ALA A 281 -1.64 -5.69 -6.61
CA ALA A 281 -0.54 -5.47 -7.57
C ALA A 281 -0.25 -6.74 -8.39
N MET A 282 -1.29 -7.28 -9.04
CA MET A 282 -1.28 -8.55 -9.75
C MET A 282 -0.24 -8.58 -10.88
N LEU A 283 0.41 -9.73 -11.05
CA LEU A 283 1.48 -9.93 -12.03
C LEU A 283 0.94 -10.40 -13.39
N ASP A 284 1.71 -10.12 -14.44
CA ASP A 284 1.56 -10.75 -15.75
C ASP A 284 2.95 -11.09 -16.36
N ASP A 285 2.95 -11.60 -17.59
CA ASP A 285 4.19 -12.00 -18.27
C ASP A 285 5.04 -10.81 -18.73
N ARG A 286 4.50 -9.59 -18.68
CA ARG A 286 5.13 -8.32 -19.03
C ARG A 286 5.35 -7.42 -17.82
N SER A 287 5.17 -7.93 -16.60
CA SER A 287 5.46 -7.19 -15.37
C SER A 287 6.90 -6.69 -15.36
N GLU A 288 7.06 -5.41 -15.08
CA GLU A 288 8.37 -4.79 -14.87
C GLU A 288 8.97 -5.22 -13.52
N ALA A 289 10.28 -4.99 -13.34
CA ALA A 289 11.01 -5.37 -12.13
C ALA A 289 10.34 -4.83 -10.84
N GLY A 290 9.73 -3.65 -10.89
CA GLY A 290 9.04 -3.03 -9.76
C GLY A 290 7.91 -3.90 -9.18
N ALA A 291 7.12 -4.57 -10.02
CA ALA A 291 6.03 -5.43 -9.56
C ALA A 291 6.56 -6.70 -8.86
N TYR A 292 7.67 -7.26 -9.36
CA TYR A 292 8.33 -8.38 -8.68
C TYR A 292 8.96 -7.96 -7.35
N LEU A 293 9.53 -6.75 -7.27
CA LEU A 293 10.02 -6.20 -6.02
C LEU A 293 8.87 -6.02 -5.01
N GLN A 294 7.70 -5.54 -5.44
CA GLN A 294 6.51 -5.47 -4.59
C GLN A 294 6.09 -6.85 -4.06
N SER A 295 6.07 -7.87 -4.93
CA SER A 295 5.81 -9.25 -4.49
C SER A 295 6.81 -9.72 -3.43
N LEU A 296 8.08 -9.40 -3.60
CA LEU A 296 9.11 -9.76 -2.62
C LEU A 296 8.93 -8.99 -1.30
N VAL A 297 8.48 -7.73 -1.34
CA VAL A 297 8.11 -6.96 -0.14
C VAL A 297 7.06 -7.73 0.67
N CYS A 298 5.98 -8.20 0.04
CA CYS A 298 4.96 -9.02 0.73
C CYS A 298 5.57 -10.29 1.32
N SER A 299 6.41 -11.01 0.55
CA SER A 299 7.02 -12.27 1.01
C SER A 299 8.01 -12.12 2.17
N VAL A 300 8.73 -10.99 2.28
CA VAL A 300 9.63 -10.76 3.42
C VAL A 300 8.88 -10.32 4.68
N ILE A 301 7.66 -9.78 4.53
CA ILE A 301 6.81 -9.32 5.63
C ILE A 301 5.94 -10.47 6.17
N LEU A 302 5.32 -11.27 5.30
CA LEU A 302 4.34 -12.29 5.67
C LEU A 302 4.67 -13.67 5.07
N ASP A 303 4.60 -14.70 5.91
CA ASP A 303 4.72 -16.08 5.46
C ASP A 303 3.58 -16.42 4.49
N GLY A 304 3.93 -16.76 3.25
CA GLY A 304 2.97 -17.02 2.17
C GLY A 304 2.44 -15.76 1.46
N GLY A 305 2.83 -14.56 1.91
CA GLY A 305 2.54 -13.31 1.22
C GLY A 305 3.27 -13.22 -0.11
N SER A 306 2.59 -12.78 -1.16
CA SER A 306 3.13 -12.59 -2.51
C SER A 306 2.11 -11.93 -3.42
N GLU A 307 2.57 -11.21 -4.44
CA GLU A 307 1.70 -10.92 -5.57
C GLU A 307 1.49 -12.21 -6.40
N TYR A 308 0.38 -12.28 -7.11
CA TYR A 308 -0.03 -13.44 -7.90
C TYR A 308 -0.43 -13.02 -9.31
N ARG A 309 -0.46 -13.97 -10.26
CA ARG A 309 -0.73 -13.61 -11.65
C ARG A 309 -2.23 -13.45 -11.88
N VAL A 310 -2.57 -12.56 -12.81
CA VAL A 310 -3.95 -12.40 -13.30
C VAL A 310 -4.55 -13.74 -13.76
N ARG A 311 -3.77 -14.57 -14.46
CA ARG A 311 -4.22 -15.89 -14.91
C ARG A 311 -4.57 -16.83 -13.75
N ASP A 312 -3.90 -16.68 -12.60
CA ASP A 312 -4.07 -17.58 -11.47
C ASP A 312 -5.38 -17.24 -10.74
N ILE A 313 -5.63 -15.96 -10.43
CA ILE A 313 -6.91 -15.53 -9.84
C ILE A 313 -8.11 -15.79 -10.76
N THR A 314 -7.95 -15.62 -12.08
CA THR A 314 -8.98 -15.99 -13.05
C THR A 314 -9.34 -17.47 -12.91
N ALA A 315 -8.35 -18.37 -12.91
CA ALA A 315 -8.59 -19.81 -12.74
C ALA A 315 -9.26 -20.12 -11.40
N TRP A 316 -8.77 -19.56 -10.29
CA TRP A 316 -9.34 -19.80 -8.96
C TRP A 316 -10.80 -19.32 -8.85
N ALA A 317 -11.12 -18.17 -9.45
CA ALA A 317 -12.46 -17.62 -9.47
C ALA A 317 -13.42 -18.49 -10.31
N GLU A 318 -12.99 -18.93 -11.50
CA GLU A 318 -13.76 -19.82 -12.36
C GLU A 318 -14.01 -21.18 -11.70
N GLU A 319 -12.98 -21.77 -11.07
CA GLU A 319 -13.10 -23.01 -10.28
C GLU A 319 -14.09 -22.86 -9.12
N THR A 320 -14.16 -21.67 -8.51
CA THR A 320 -15.14 -21.35 -7.46
C THR A 320 -16.56 -21.23 -8.00
N GLY A 321 -16.73 -20.95 -9.31
CA GLY A 321 -18.02 -20.80 -9.98
C GLY A 321 -18.36 -19.37 -10.41
N PHE A 322 -17.42 -18.42 -10.30
CA PHE A 322 -17.60 -17.09 -10.84
C PHE A 322 -17.46 -17.06 -12.36
N THR A 323 -18.08 -16.08 -13.01
CA THR A 323 -17.76 -15.68 -14.39
C THR A 323 -16.91 -14.42 -14.35
N VAL A 324 -15.67 -14.49 -14.84
CA VAL A 324 -14.77 -13.32 -14.91
C VAL A 324 -15.24 -12.38 -16.01
N GLU A 325 -15.45 -11.11 -15.67
CA GLU A 325 -15.96 -10.11 -16.62
C GLU A 325 -14.82 -9.29 -17.22
N GLN A 326 -13.89 -8.81 -16.38
CA GLN A 326 -12.76 -8.02 -16.83
C GLN A 326 -11.63 -7.97 -15.80
N VAL A 327 -10.42 -7.67 -16.28
CA VAL A 327 -9.28 -7.27 -15.47
C VAL A 327 -8.68 -6.02 -16.09
N VAL A 328 -8.67 -4.92 -15.35
CA VAL A 328 -8.23 -3.61 -15.87
C VAL A 328 -7.11 -3.05 -15.00
N PRO A 329 -6.09 -2.40 -15.59
CA PRO A 329 -5.09 -1.68 -14.81
C PRO A 329 -5.72 -0.45 -14.14
N LEU A 330 -5.28 -0.15 -12.93
CA LEU A 330 -5.58 1.09 -12.21
C LEU A 330 -4.33 1.98 -12.22
N ASP A 331 -4.51 3.29 -12.38
CA ASP A 331 -3.42 4.26 -12.30
C ASP A 331 -3.07 4.56 -10.83
N THR A 332 -2.44 3.58 -10.16
CA THR A 332 -2.07 3.64 -8.74
C THR A 332 -0.56 3.57 -8.55
N MET A 333 -0.09 3.91 -7.34
CA MET A 333 1.34 3.89 -7.00
C MET A 333 1.99 2.52 -7.18
N THR A 334 1.23 1.44 -6.98
CA THR A 334 1.66 0.04 -7.05
C THR A 334 1.30 -0.63 -8.37
N HIS A 335 0.72 0.11 -9.33
CA HIS A 335 0.22 -0.41 -10.61
C HIS A 335 -0.78 -1.56 -10.43
N ASP A 336 -1.74 -1.33 -9.53
CA ASP A 336 -2.75 -2.33 -9.18
C ASP A 336 -3.60 -2.68 -10.39
N ARG A 337 -4.21 -3.87 -10.34
CA ARG A 337 -5.22 -4.30 -11.29
C ARG A 337 -6.52 -4.54 -10.56
N LEU A 338 -7.61 -4.05 -11.12
CA LEU A 338 -8.96 -4.39 -10.70
C LEU A 338 -9.42 -5.62 -11.46
N PHE A 339 -9.64 -6.71 -10.74
CA PHE A 339 -10.29 -7.92 -11.19
C PHE A 339 -11.78 -7.86 -10.84
N VAL A 340 -12.63 -8.12 -11.84
CA VAL A 340 -14.09 -8.08 -11.72
C VAL A 340 -14.65 -9.42 -12.14
N ALA A 341 -15.39 -10.07 -11.24
CA ALA A 341 -16.08 -11.32 -11.53
C ALA A 341 -17.50 -11.31 -10.97
N ARG A 342 -18.40 -12.05 -11.61
CA ARG A 342 -19.82 -12.08 -11.26
C ARG A 342 -20.26 -13.48 -10.86
N LYS A 343 -21.09 -13.57 -9.82
CA LYS A 343 -21.79 -14.79 -9.47
C LYS A 343 -22.93 -15.02 -10.49
N PRO A 344 -22.98 -16.18 -11.18
CA PRO A 344 -24.09 -16.48 -12.08
C PRO A 344 -25.46 -16.37 -11.40
N GLY A 345 -26.47 -16.07 -12.22
CA GLY A 345 -27.85 -15.85 -11.77
C GLY A 345 -28.61 -17.14 -11.50
#